data_AF-A0A5J5HUC0-F1
#
_entry.id   AF-A0A5J5HUC0-F1
#
_cell.length_a   1.000
_cell.length_b   1.000
_cell.length_c   1.000
_cell.angle_alpha   90.00
_cell.angle_beta   90.00
_cell.angle_gamma   90.00
#
_symmetry.space_group_name_H-M   'P 1'
#
loop_
_entity.id
_entity.type
_entity.pdbx_description
1 polymer ?
#
loop_
_entity_poly.entity_id
_entity_poly.type
_entity_poly.pdbx_seq_one_letter_code
_entity_poly.pdbx_strand_id
1 'polypeptide(L)'
;MLGILSAGIAPGLALLCYFYLKDRFGVEPISMVIKTFLFGSLLVFPIMFIQYVLETENIIHSNLADAFLSASLLEEFFKWFIVYYTAFLHFHFDEPYDGIVYGASVSLGFATTENILYLIANGLEFAIGRALLPVPSHALFGVIMGYYLGKGKFSSSSNLKWLILSFLIPYLLHGIYDYILISQTNWVYIMLPFMIFLWWLGLWKVKKAHTLSAQYAEMQKAFHSCE
;
A
#
# COMPACT_ATOMS: atom_id res chain seq x y z
N MET A 1 1.52 -26.59 -7.29
CA MET A 1 1.78 -25.91 -6.00
C MET A 1 3.01 -25.00 -6.05
N LEU A 2 4.21 -25.51 -6.37
CA LEU A 2 5.43 -24.67 -6.42
C LEU A 2 5.29 -23.44 -7.34
N GLY A 3 4.75 -23.61 -8.56
CA GLY A 3 4.54 -22.49 -9.49
C GLY A 3 3.60 -21.39 -8.95
N ILE A 4 2.54 -21.77 -8.23
CA ILE A 4 1.60 -20.82 -7.60
C ILE A 4 2.29 -20.05 -6.49
N LEU A 5 3.04 -20.73 -5.60
CA LEU A 5 3.75 -20.05 -4.52
C LEU A 5 4.80 -19.09 -5.06
N SER A 6 5.60 -19.52 -6.05
CA SER A 6 6.58 -18.66 -6.70
C SER A 6 5.93 -17.45 -7.37
N ALA A 7 4.89 -17.66 -8.18
CA ALA A 7 4.18 -16.56 -8.86
C ALA A 7 3.41 -15.65 -7.89
N GLY A 8 2.92 -16.20 -6.78
CA GLY A 8 2.23 -15.49 -5.72
C GLY A 8 3.14 -14.52 -4.97
N ILE A 9 4.33 -15.01 -4.59
CA ILE A 9 5.28 -14.32 -3.70
C ILE A 9 6.23 -13.40 -4.47
N ALA A 10 6.73 -13.82 -5.63
CA ALA A 10 7.79 -13.11 -6.36
C ALA A 10 7.49 -11.62 -6.63
N PRO A 11 6.33 -11.22 -7.19
CA PRO A 11 6.08 -9.80 -7.46
C PRO A 11 6.00 -8.97 -6.18
N GLY A 12 5.43 -9.55 -5.11
CA GLY A 12 5.32 -8.90 -3.81
C GLY A 12 6.69 -8.60 -3.20
N LEU A 13 7.57 -9.61 -3.15
CA LEU A 13 8.93 -9.45 -2.65
C LEU A 13 9.79 -8.54 -3.54
N ALA A 14 9.66 -8.64 -4.87
CA ALA A 14 10.43 -7.81 -5.79
C ALA A 14 10.15 -6.31 -5.57
N LEU A 15 8.88 -5.93 -5.43
CA LEU A 15 8.49 -4.55 -5.15
C LEU A 15 8.89 -4.11 -3.74
N LEU A 16 8.81 -5.01 -2.75
CA LEU A 16 9.25 -4.71 -1.38
C LEU A 16 10.74 -4.37 -1.37
N CYS A 17 11.56 -5.24 -1.98
CA CYS A 17 12.99 -5.00 -2.16
C CYS A 17 13.25 -3.69 -2.91
N TYR A 18 12.49 -3.39 -3.97
CA TYR A 18 12.65 -2.14 -4.72
C TYR A 18 12.46 -0.89 -3.85
N PHE A 19 11.38 -0.81 -3.07
CA PHE A 19 11.13 0.36 -2.22
C PHE A 19 12.05 0.41 -1.00
N TYR A 20 12.37 -0.74 -0.40
CA TYR A 20 13.29 -0.82 0.72
C TYR A 20 14.72 -0.39 0.35
N LEU A 21 15.27 -0.93 -0.76
CA LEU A 21 16.63 -0.61 -1.21
C LEU A 21 16.77 0.80 -1.79
N LYS A 22 15.65 1.50 -1.99
CA LYS A 22 15.64 2.87 -2.51
C LYS A 22 15.75 3.90 -1.41
N ASP A 23 15.61 3.50 -0.14
CA ASP A 23 15.98 4.30 1.02
C ASP A 23 17.47 4.69 0.96
N ARG A 24 17.79 5.95 1.27
CA ARG A 24 19.12 6.54 1.09
C ARG A 24 19.72 7.12 2.37
N PHE A 25 18.95 7.27 3.42
CA PHE A 25 19.34 8.10 4.57
C PHE A 25 19.32 7.31 5.87
N GLY A 26 18.34 6.42 6.08
CA GLY A 26 18.25 5.60 7.29
C GLY A 26 17.51 4.29 7.05
N VAL A 27 18.22 3.24 6.64
CA VAL A 27 17.58 1.97 6.31
C VAL A 27 16.92 1.35 7.54
N GLU A 28 15.61 1.19 7.49
CA GLU A 28 14.82 0.55 8.55
C GLU A 28 15.28 -0.87 8.88
N PRO A 29 15.20 -1.31 10.16
CA PRO A 29 15.54 -2.67 10.53
C PRO A 29 14.66 -3.67 9.76
N ILE A 30 15.29 -4.63 9.07
CA ILE A 30 14.58 -5.66 8.26
C ILE A 30 13.48 -6.37 9.07
N SER A 31 13.72 -6.58 10.38
CA SER A 31 12.73 -7.22 11.27
C SER A 31 11.42 -6.45 11.37
N MET A 32 11.45 -5.12 11.31
CA MET A 32 10.27 -4.24 11.38
C MET A 32 9.52 -4.22 10.05
N VAL A 33 10.27 -4.22 8.93
CA VAL A 33 9.72 -4.35 7.58
C VAL A 33 9.02 -5.70 7.44
N ILE A 34 9.65 -6.80 7.84
CA ILE A 34 9.05 -8.15 7.79
C ILE A 34 7.83 -8.24 8.70
N LYS A 35 7.86 -7.72 9.93
CA LYS A 35 6.68 -7.70 10.82
C LYS A 35 5.50 -6.97 10.19
N THR A 36 5.76 -5.80 9.59
CA THR A 36 4.73 -5.01 8.90
C THR A 36 4.15 -5.76 7.69
N PHE A 37 5.01 -6.44 6.92
CA PHE A 37 4.59 -7.32 5.82
C PHE A 37 3.68 -8.44 6.34
N LEU A 38 4.08 -9.12 7.41
CA LEU A 38 3.30 -10.21 7.99
C LEU A 38 1.96 -9.73 8.54
N PHE A 39 1.88 -8.54 9.15
CA PHE A 39 0.59 -7.96 9.53
C PHE A 39 -0.31 -7.74 8.32
N GLY A 40 0.24 -7.21 7.23
CA GLY A 40 -0.48 -7.08 5.96
C GLY A 40 -1.00 -8.43 5.43
N SER A 41 -0.15 -9.45 5.41
CA SER A 41 -0.52 -10.81 5.00
C SER A 41 -1.62 -11.41 5.87
N LEU A 42 -1.62 -11.13 7.17
CA LEU A 42 -2.64 -11.62 8.10
C LEU A 42 -3.98 -10.87 7.97
N LEU A 43 -3.96 -9.60 7.56
CA LEU A 43 -5.19 -8.81 7.35
C LEU A 43 -6.09 -9.38 6.25
N VAL A 44 -5.55 -10.12 5.30
CA VAL A 44 -6.33 -10.71 4.20
C VAL A 44 -7.44 -11.63 4.74
N PHE A 45 -7.16 -12.45 5.75
CA PHE A 45 -8.12 -13.43 6.27
C PHE A 45 -9.39 -12.81 6.88
N PRO A 46 -9.32 -11.89 7.87
CA PRO A 46 -10.52 -11.27 8.42
C PRO A 46 -11.23 -10.40 7.38
N ILE A 47 -10.51 -9.72 6.48
CA ILE A 47 -11.14 -8.85 5.47
C ILE A 47 -11.90 -9.69 4.44
N MET A 48 -11.31 -10.75 3.90
CA MET A 48 -12.03 -11.67 3.00
C MET A 48 -13.25 -12.29 3.66
N PHE A 49 -13.18 -12.61 4.96
CA PHE A 49 -14.34 -13.13 5.68
C PHE A 49 -15.48 -12.11 5.73
N ILE A 50 -15.18 -10.84 6.04
CA ILE A 50 -16.19 -9.77 6.04
C ILE A 50 -16.76 -9.59 4.62
N GLN A 51 -15.91 -9.51 3.60
CA GLN A 51 -16.33 -9.38 2.20
C GLN A 51 -17.22 -10.55 1.75
N TYR A 52 -16.85 -11.77 2.12
CA TYR A 52 -17.66 -12.97 1.85
C TYR A 52 -19.05 -12.91 2.50
N VAL A 53 -19.14 -12.42 3.75
CA VAL A 53 -20.43 -12.23 4.43
C VAL A 53 -21.25 -11.15 3.73
N LEU A 54 -20.64 -10.01 3.38
CA LEU A 54 -21.32 -8.93 2.65
C LEU A 54 -21.90 -9.40 1.31
N GLU A 55 -21.15 -10.24 0.59
CA GLU A 55 -21.57 -10.85 -0.67
C GLU A 55 -22.69 -11.89 -0.46
N THR A 56 -22.50 -12.83 0.48
CA THR A 56 -23.44 -13.93 0.73
C THR A 56 -24.80 -13.43 1.22
N GLU A 57 -24.80 -12.44 2.13
CA GLU A 57 -26.02 -11.81 2.64
C GLU A 57 -26.63 -10.81 1.65
N ASN A 58 -26.04 -10.66 0.45
CA ASN A 58 -26.46 -9.73 -0.59
C ASN A 58 -26.62 -8.30 -0.05
N ILE A 59 -25.71 -7.82 0.81
CA ILE A 59 -25.76 -6.47 1.38
C ILE A 59 -25.34 -5.42 0.34
N ILE A 60 -24.45 -5.80 -0.58
CA ILE A 60 -23.88 -4.95 -1.61
C ILE A 60 -24.52 -5.28 -2.97
N HIS A 61 -25.19 -4.29 -3.57
CA HIS A 61 -26.00 -4.51 -4.79
C HIS A 61 -25.44 -3.84 -6.06
N SER A 62 -24.34 -3.10 -5.97
CA SER A 62 -23.79 -2.36 -7.12
C SER A 62 -22.27 -2.47 -7.18
N ASN A 63 -21.73 -2.51 -8.39
CA ASN A 63 -20.28 -2.53 -8.64
C ASN A 63 -19.56 -1.33 -7.99
N LEU A 64 -20.25 -0.19 -7.88
CA LEU A 64 -19.71 0.99 -7.19
C LEU A 64 -19.58 0.75 -5.68
N ALA A 65 -20.63 0.19 -5.06
CA ALA A 65 -20.61 -0.14 -3.64
C ALA A 65 -19.62 -1.27 -3.33
N ASP A 66 -19.47 -2.24 -4.23
CA ASP A 66 -18.48 -3.30 -4.08
C ASP A 66 -17.05 -2.76 -4.12
N ALA A 67 -16.72 -2.00 -5.16
CA ALA A 67 -15.38 -1.42 -5.32
C ALA A 67 -15.00 -0.45 -4.19
N PHE A 68 -15.92 0.43 -3.77
CA PHE A 68 -15.60 1.46 -2.77
C PHE A 68 -15.88 1.00 -1.34
N LEU A 69 -17.02 0.38 -1.04
CA LEU A 69 -17.40 0.06 0.35
C LEU A 69 -16.92 -1.32 0.82
N SER A 70 -16.97 -2.33 -0.05
CA SER A 70 -16.58 -3.70 0.31
C SER A 70 -15.07 -3.91 0.18
N ALA A 71 -14.50 -3.59 -0.98
CA ALA A 71 -13.08 -3.78 -1.25
C ALA A 71 -12.24 -2.64 -0.66
N SER A 72 -12.23 -1.48 -1.31
CA SER A 72 -11.29 -0.40 -1.01
C SER A 72 -11.38 0.12 0.42
N LEU A 73 -12.60 0.39 0.94
CA LEU A 73 -12.77 0.92 2.29
C LEU A 73 -12.20 -0.03 3.33
N LEU A 74 -12.60 -1.30 3.31
CA LEU A 74 -12.13 -2.27 4.30
C LEU A 74 -10.62 -2.45 4.20
N GLU A 75 -10.13 -2.75 3.00
CA GLU A 75 -8.72 -3.03 2.80
C GLU A 75 -7.80 -1.87 3.17
N GLU A 76 -8.05 -0.69 2.63
CA GLU A 76 -7.17 0.45 2.85
C GLU A 76 -7.32 0.99 4.27
N PHE A 77 -8.51 0.90 4.89
CA PHE A 77 -8.69 1.30 6.28
C PHE A 77 -7.87 0.42 7.22
N PHE A 78 -7.94 -0.91 7.09
CA PHE A 78 -7.23 -1.80 7.99
C PHE A 78 -5.72 -1.77 7.78
N LYS A 79 -5.24 -1.67 6.53
CA LYS A 79 -3.82 -1.45 6.23
C LYS A 79 -3.33 -0.14 6.86
N TRP A 80 -4.07 0.94 6.64
CA TRP A 80 -3.79 2.25 7.23
C TRP A 80 -3.78 2.20 8.75
N PHE A 81 -4.77 1.56 9.36
CA PHE A 81 -4.88 1.43 10.81
C PHE A 81 -3.68 0.68 11.41
N ILE A 82 -3.23 -0.41 10.78
CA ILE A 82 -2.03 -1.15 11.22
C ILE A 82 -0.79 -0.27 11.13
N VAL A 83 -0.57 0.46 10.04
CA VAL A 83 0.62 1.31 9.90
C VAL A 83 0.55 2.50 10.86
N TYR A 84 -0.62 3.09 11.02
CA TYR A 84 -0.84 4.16 11.97
C TYR A 84 -0.57 3.69 13.41
N TYR A 85 -1.16 2.59 13.83
CA TYR A 85 -0.98 2.09 15.19
C TYR A 85 0.45 1.62 15.44
N THR A 86 1.00 0.78 14.56
CA THR A 86 2.31 0.17 14.79
C THR A 86 3.45 1.15 14.50
N ALA A 87 3.53 1.70 13.29
CA ALA A 87 4.64 2.55 12.89
C ALA A 87 4.47 4.00 13.37
N PHE A 88 3.31 4.61 13.11
CA PHE A 88 3.13 6.03 13.41
C PHE A 88 3.10 6.30 14.93
N LEU A 89 2.48 5.46 15.75
CA LEU A 89 2.42 5.65 17.21
C LEU A 89 3.52 4.94 18.01
N HIS A 90 3.94 3.73 17.61
CA HIS A 90 4.78 2.88 18.47
C HIS A 90 6.20 2.65 17.98
N PHE A 91 6.47 2.68 16.68
CA PHE A 91 7.83 2.47 16.16
C PHE A 91 8.61 3.77 15.98
N HIS A 92 9.94 3.61 15.98
CA HIS A 92 10.88 4.61 15.53
C HIS A 92 10.58 4.91 14.06
N PHE A 93 10.18 6.14 13.82
CA PHE A 93 10.02 6.73 12.50
C PHE A 93 11.05 7.83 12.56
N ASP A 94 12.17 7.57 11.93
CA ASP A 94 13.36 8.39 12.02
C ASP A 94 13.39 9.40 10.87
N GLU A 95 12.72 9.09 9.75
CA GLU A 95 12.54 10.01 8.64
C GLU A 95 11.22 9.86 7.85
N PRO A 96 10.83 10.88 7.05
CA PRO A 96 9.62 10.81 6.21
C PRO A 96 9.57 9.62 5.24
N TYR A 97 10.71 9.07 4.82
CA TYR A 97 10.78 7.95 3.89
C TYR A 97 10.32 6.62 4.51
N ASP A 98 10.48 6.43 5.81
CA ASP A 98 10.08 5.19 6.50
C ASP A 98 8.60 4.89 6.30
N GLY A 99 7.79 5.95 6.18
CA GLY A 99 6.38 5.82 5.85
C GLY A 99 6.15 5.10 4.53
N ILE A 100 6.95 5.39 3.50
CA ILE A 100 6.94 4.68 2.22
C ILE A 100 7.24 3.19 2.43
N VAL A 101 8.28 2.87 3.21
CA VAL A 101 8.71 1.49 3.46
C VAL A 101 7.63 0.72 4.22
N TYR A 102 7.11 1.27 5.31
CA TYR A 102 6.07 0.64 6.12
C TYR A 102 4.74 0.50 5.36
N GLY A 103 4.33 1.56 4.65
CA GLY A 103 3.12 1.55 3.82
C GLY A 103 3.21 0.54 2.66
N ALA A 104 4.34 0.52 1.93
CA ALA A 104 4.57 -0.49 0.90
C ALA A 104 4.61 -1.90 1.50
N SER A 105 5.24 -2.07 2.65
CA SER A 105 5.37 -3.38 3.31
C SER A 105 4.03 -3.99 3.69
N VAL A 106 3.16 -3.24 4.38
CA VAL A 106 1.82 -3.74 4.77
C VAL A 106 0.99 -4.10 3.53
N SER A 107 1.04 -3.26 2.50
CA SER A 107 0.21 -3.46 1.31
C SER A 107 0.73 -4.60 0.44
N LEU A 108 2.05 -4.79 0.36
CA LEU A 108 2.66 -5.92 -0.36
C LEU A 108 2.48 -7.25 0.38
N GLY A 109 2.47 -7.22 1.71
CA GLY A 109 2.10 -8.38 2.53
C GLY A 109 0.69 -8.84 2.25
N PHE A 110 -0.25 -7.89 2.24
CA PHE A 110 -1.65 -8.13 1.89
C PHE A 110 -1.78 -8.68 0.47
N ALA A 111 -1.22 -7.96 -0.52
CA ALA A 111 -1.28 -8.32 -1.92
C ALA A 111 -0.65 -9.70 -2.21
N THR A 112 0.40 -10.08 -1.49
CA THR A 112 1.05 -11.39 -1.66
C THR A 112 0.13 -12.53 -1.24
N THR A 113 -0.47 -12.43 -0.05
CA THR A 113 -1.40 -13.47 0.44
C THR A 113 -2.66 -13.52 -0.42
N GLU A 114 -3.23 -12.37 -0.78
CA GLU A 114 -4.37 -12.31 -1.70
C GLU A 114 -4.02 -12.94 -3.05
N ASN A 115 -2.86 -12.61 -3.63
CA ASN A 115 -2.43 -13.15 -4.91
C ASN A 115 -2.24 -14.68 -4.86
N ILE A 116 -1.67 -15.22 -3.78
CA ILE A 116 -1.55 -16.68 -3.60
C ILE A 116 -2.94 -17.32 -3.57
N LEU A 117 -3.86 -16.80 -2.75
CA LEU A 117 -5.21 -17.35 -2.61
C LEU A 117 -5.99 -17.24 -3.92
N TYR A 118 -5.85 -16.12 -4.63
CA TYR A 118 -6.43 -15.92 -5.95
C TYR A 118 -5.94 -16.97 -6.94
N LEU A 119 -4.63 -17.21 -7.02
CA LEU A 119 -4.05 -18.18 -7.95
C LEU A 119 -4.36 -19.64 -7.57
N ILE A 120 -4.56 -19.93 -6.28
CA ILE A 120 -5.08 -21.23 -5.83
C ILE A 120 -6.51 -21.42 -6.32
N ALA A 121 -7.35 -20.39 -6.22
CA ALA A 121 -8.76 -20.47 -6.60
C ALA A 121 -9.00 -20.43 -8.11
N ASN A 122 -8.19 -19.67 -8.86
CA ASN A 122 -8.48 -19.34 -10.26
C ASN A 122 -7.47 -19.92 -11.26
N GLY A 123 -6.30 -20.39 -10.82
CA GLY A 123 -5.27 -20.95 -11.71
C GLY A 123 -4.08 -20.03 -11.99
N LEU A 124 -3.01 -20.63 -12.52
CA LEU A 124 -1.71 -19.98 -12.73
C LEU A 124 -1.69 -19.04 -13.94
N GLU A 125 -2.60 -19.21 -14.90
CA GLU A 125 -2.75 -18.39 -16.09
C GLU A 125 -2.98 -16.89 -15.77
N PHE A 126 -3.54 -16.60 -14.59
CA PHE A 126 -3.74 -15.22 -14.13
C PHE A 126 -2.49 -14.58 -13.52
N ALA A 127 -1.41 -15.33 -13.30
CA ALA A 127 -0.22 -14.86 -12.60
C ALA A 127 0.41 -13.61 -13.22
N ILE A 128 0.51 -13.56 -14.56
CA ILE A 128 1.11 -12.41 -15.25
C ILE A 128 0.24 -11.17 -15.07
N GLY A 129 -1.08 -11.29 -15.27
CA GLY A 129 -2.01 -10.19 -15.05
C GLY A 129 -1.94 -9.67 -13.62
N ARG A 130 -1.88 -10.59 -12.64
CA ARG A 130 -1.78 -10.22 -11.23
C ARG A 130 -0.46 -9.56 -10.86
N ALA A 131 0.65 -10.03 -11.41
CA ALA A 131 1.98 -9.46 -11.20
C ALA A 131 2.13 -8.05 -11.80
N LEU A 132 1.36 -7.72 -12.85
CA LEU A 132 1.45 -6.43 -13.55
C LEU A 132 0.43 -5.39 -13.06
N LEU A 133 -0.72 -5.82 -12.54
CA LEU A 133 -1.84 -4.92 -12.23
C LEU A 133 -2.10 -4.82 -10.71
N PRO A 134 -2.76 -5.78 -10.04
CA PRO A 134 -3.17 -5.62 -8.65
C PRO A 134 -2.01 -5.59 -7.66
N VAL A 135 -0.98 -6.44 -7.82
CA VAL A 135 0.15 -6.47 -6.88
C VAL A 135 0.92 -5.13 -6.90
N PRO A 136 1.27 -4.57 -8.07
CA PRO A 136 1.80 -3.20 -8.14
C PRO A 136 0.85 -2.12 -7.62
N SER A 137 -0.46 -2.22 -7.91
CA SER A 137 -1.45 -1.25 -7.42
C SER A 137 -1.46 -1.16 -5.90
N HIS A 138 -1.52 -2.30 -5.19
CA HIS A 138 -1.45 -2.30 -3.73
C HIS A 138 -0.15 -1.68 -3.20
N ALA A 139 0.98 -2.00 -3.84
CA ALA A 139 2.26 -1.39 -3.48
C ALA A 139 2.18 0.15 -3.59
N LEU A 140 1.63 0.67 -4.69
CA LEU A 140 1.51 2.10 -4.95
C LEU A 140 0.51 2.78 -4.00
N PHE A 141 -0.61 2.13 -3.66
CA PHE A 141 -1.54 2.61 -2.64
C PHE A 141 -0.84 2.73 -1.27
N GLY A 142 -0.08 1.70 -0.89
CA GLY A 142 0.76 1.70 0.32
C GLY A 142 1.84 2.79 0.31
N VAL A 143 2.51 3.02 -0.81
CA VAL A 143 3.48 4.12 -0.99
C VAL A 143 2.81 5.49 -0.79
N ILE A 144 1.62 5.69 -1.34
CA ILE A 144 0.90 6.97 -1.23
C ILE A 144 0.41 7.18 0.21
N MET A 145 -0.13 6.13 0.84
CA MET A 145 -0.49 6.10 2.26
C MET A 145 0.70 6.50 3.13
N GLY A 146 1.81 5.80 2.94
CA GLY A 146 3.08 5.99 3.61
C GLY A 146 3.63 7.40 3.48
N TYR A 147 3.58 7.97 2.28
CA TYR A 147 4.03 9.34 2.02
C TYR A 147 3.30 10.36 2.90
N TYR A 148 1.97 10.26 2.99
CA TYR A 148 1.19 11.21 3.76
C TYR A 148 1.31 10.98 5.27
N LEU A 149 1.43 9.73 5.74
CA LEU A 149 1.74 9.43 7.13
C LEU A 149 3.11 10.00 7.53
N GLY A 150 4.15 9.70 6.77
CA GLY A 150 5.51 10.22 7.01
C GLY A 150 5.51 11.75 6.97
N LYS A 151 4.92 12.37 5.96
CA LYS A 151 4.79 13.83 5.90
C LYS A 151 4.06 14.41 7.11
N GLY A 152 3.02 13.75 7.58
CA GLY A 152 2.27 14.16 8.77
C GLY A 152 3.15 14.17 10.01
N LYS A 153 3.88 13.08 10.26
CA LYS A 153 4.71 12.90 11.46
C LYS A 153 5.81 13.97 11.60
N PHE A 154 6.39 14.41 10.49
CA PHE A 154 7.50 15.38 10.48
C PHE A 154 7.10 16.80 10.04
N SER A 155 5.80 17.10 9.90
CA SER A 155 5.38 18.48 9.62
C SER A 155 5.15 19.27 10.89
N SER A 156 5.51 20.55 10.89
CA SER A 156 5.22 21.49 11.99
C SER A 156 3.76 21.94 12.07
N SER A 157 2.91 21.49 11.15
CA SER A 157 1.51 21.91 10.96
C SER A 157 0.54 20.79 11.33
N SER A 158 -0.77 21.08 11.41
CA SER A 158 -1.80 20.12 11.85
C SER A 158 -1.69 18.73 11.19
N ASN A 159 -1.35 17.74 12.02
CA ASN A 159 -1.20 16.33 11.67
C ASN A 159 -2.47 15.72 11.07
N LEU A 160 -3.65 16.25 11.44
CA LEU A 160 -4.94 15.70 11.03
C LEU A 160 -5.15 15.74 9.52
N LYS A 161 -4.70 16.81 8.83
CA LYS A 161 -4.84 16.91 7.37
C LYS A 161 -4.10 15.76 6.68
N TRP A 162 -2.85 15.53 7.08
CA TRP A 162 -2.01 14.50 6.46
C TRP A 162 -2.51 13.10 6.80
N LEU A 163 -3.00 12.92 8.02
CA LEU A 163 -3.64 11.69 8.44
C LEU A 163 -4.87 11.35 7.59
N ILE A 164 -5.78 12.31 7.37
CA ILE A 164 -6.95 12.13 6.50
C ILE A 164 -6.51 11.80 5.07
N LEU A 165 -5.54 12.54 4.52
CA LEU A 165 -5.06 12.31 3.15
C LEU A 165 -4.36 10.97 2.98
N SER A 166 -3.72 10.46 4.04
CA SER A 166 -3.04 9.15 4.01
C SER A 166 -4.00 7.97 3.89
N PHE A 167 -5.25 8.13 4.29
CA PHE A 167 -6.30 7.13 4.08
C PHE A 167 -7.13 7.44 2.83
N LEU A 168 -7.62 8.68 2.71
CA LEU A 168 -8.61 9.06 1.70
C LEU A 168 -8.09 8.90 0.27
N ILE A 169 -6.82 9.20 0.01
CA ILE A 169 -6.28 9.10 -1.35
C ILE A 169 -6.10 7.64 -1.79
N PRO A 170 -5.42 6.76 -1.02
CA PRO A 170 -5.37 5.33 -1.33
C PRO A 170 -6.76 4.71 -1.50
N TYR A 171 -7.69 5.00 -0.59
CA TYR A 171 -9.08 4.56 -0.67
C TYR A 171 -9.74 4.95 -2.01
N LEU A 172 -9.65 6.20 -2.42
CA LEU A 172 -10.26 6.64 -3.68
C LEU A 172 -9.59 5.97 -4.88
N LEU A 173 -8.26 5.88 -4.89
CA LEU A 173 -7.51 5.28 -6.00
C LEU A 173 -7.79 3.77 -6.13
N HIS A 174 -7.87 3.06 -5.01
CA HIS A 174 -8.18 1.64 -4.98
C HIS A 174 -9.62 1.38 -5.44
N GLY A 175 -10.59 2.16 -4.95
CA GLY A 175 -11.97 2.03 -5.39
C GLY A 175 -12.15 2.34 -6.89
N ILE A 176 -11.40 3.31 -7.43
CA ILE A 176 -11.37 3.57 -8.88
C ILE A 176 -10.78 2.36 -9.64
N TYR A 177 -9.68 1.78 -9.15
CA TYR A 177 -9.05 0.61 -9.75
C TYR A 177 -10.03 -0.57 -9.86
N ASP A 178 -10.70 -0.92 -8.77
CA ASP A 178 -11.67 -2.03 -8.74
C ASP A 178 -12.90 -1.73 -9.59
N TYR A 179 -13.40 -0.49 -9.54
CA TYR A 179 -14.54 -0.09 -10.36
C TYR A 179 -14.25 -0.19 -11.86
N ILE A 180 -13.02 0.16 -12.30
CA ILE A 180 -12.59 -0.04 -13.69
C ILE A 180 -12.61 -1.53 -14.04
N LEU A 181 -12.08 -2.39 -13.15
CA LEU A 181 -11.95 -3.82 -13.40
C LEU A 181 -13.31 -4.53 -13.45
N ILE A 182 -14.23 -4.18 -12.56
CA ILE A 182 -15.52 -4.87 -12.39
C ILE A 182 -16.60 -4.31 -13.33
N SER A 183 -16.58 -3.01 -13.65
CA SER A 183 -17.70 -2.35 -14.35
C SER A 183 -17.49 -2.12 -15.86
N GLN A 184 -16.28 -2.26 -16.40
CA GLN A 184 -15.98 -1.82 -17.77
C GLN A 184 -15.73 -3.01 -18.73
N THR A 185 -16.51 -3.09 -19.81
CA THR A 185 -16.36 -4.15 -20.84
C THR A 185 -14.98 -4.14 -21.50
N ASN A 186 -14.41 -2.95 -21.73
CA ASN A 186 -13.06 -2.79 -22.27
C ASN A 186 -12.11 -2.17 -21.23
N TRP A 187 -12.16 -2.70 -20.00
CA TRP A 187 -11.41 -2.19 -18.85
C TRP A 187 -9.93 -1.93 -19.15
N VAL A 188 -9.29 -2.72 -20.01
CA VAL A 188 -7.86 -2.60 -20.37
C VAL A 188 -7.51 -1.19 -20.89
N TYR A 189 -8.35 -0.59 -21.75
CA TYR A 189 -8.05 0.73 -22.32
C TYR A 189 -8.09 1.86 -21.28
N ILE A 190 -8.82 1.66 -20.18
CA ILE A 190 -8.93 2.62 -19.07
C ILE A 190 -7.90 2.29 -17.99
N MET A 191 -7.67 1.00 -17.73
CA MET A 191 -6.74 0.50 -16.73
C MET A 191 -5.30 0.85 -17.07
N LEU A 192 -4.88 0.72 -18.32
CA LEU A 192 -3.50 1.05 -18.73
C LEU A 192 -3.12 2.51 -18.42
N PRO A 193 -3.86 3.55 -18.89
CA PRO A 193 -3.53 4.93 -18.53
C PRO A 193 -3.68 5.19 -17.03
N PHE A 194 -4.63 4.55 -16.35
CA PHE A 194 -4.76 4.64 -14.90
C PHE A 194 -3.51 4.09 -14.18
N MET A 195 -2.98 2.94 -14.59
CA MET A 195 -1.77 2.35 -14.03
C MET A 195 -0.53 3.21 -14.30
N ILE A 196 -0.41 3.79 -15.50
CA ILE A 196 0.67 4.74 -15.82
C ILE A 196 0.60 5.95 -14.89
N PHE A 197 -0.60 6.51 -14.69
CA PHE A 197 -0.83 7.60 -13.75
C PHE A 197 -0.47 7.19 -12.31
N LEU A 198 -0.87 6.00 -11.87
CA LEU A 198 -0.63 5.52 -10.52
C LEU A 198 0.87 5.32 -10.25
N TRP A 199 1.61 4.74 -11.20
CA TRP A 199 3.06 4.62 -11.14
C TRP A 199 3.75 5.98 -11.10
N TRP A 200 3.35 6.90 -11.97
CA TRP A 200 3.87 8.27 -11.97
C TRP A 200 3.63 8.95 -10.61
N LEU A 201 2.41 8.86 -10.09
CA LEU A 201 2.03 9.44 -8.79
C LEU A 201 2.85 8.84 -7.66
N GLY A 202 2.93 7.50 -7.57
CA GLY A 202 3.67 6.80 -6.53
C GLY A 202 5.16 7.15 -6.56
N LEU A 203 5.81 7.09 -7.72
CA LEU A 203 7.23 7.45 -7.86
C LEU A 203 7.49 8.94 -7.60
N TRP A 204 6.54 9.82 -7.94
CA TRP A 204 6.61 11.22 -7.58
C TRP A 204 6.52 11.43 -6.05
N LYS A 205 5.66 10.67 -5.35
CA LYS A 205 5.60 10.67 -3.88
C LYS A 205 6.88 10.15 -3.24
N VAL A 206 7.47 9.08 -3.75
CA VAL A 206 8.78 8.57 -3.34
C VAL A 206 9.86 9.66 -3.47
N LYS A 207 9.91 10.35 -4.61
CA LYS A 207 10.87 11.46 -4.82
C LYS A 207 10.65 12.59 -3.80
N LYS A 208 9.38 12.94 -3.51
CA LYS A 208 9.04 13.95 -2.50
C LYS A 208 9.40 13.51 -1.09
N ALA A 209 9.22 12.24 -0.73
CA ALA A 209 9.62 11.68 0.56
C ALA A 209 11.13 11.78 0.77
N HIS A 210 11.94 11.46 -0.25
CA HIS A 210 13.39 11.68 -0.18
C HIS A 210 13.77 13.15 0.03
N THR A 211 13.10 14.08 -0.66
CA THR A 211 13.36 15.51 -0.45
C THR A 211 13.04 15.94 0.98
N LEU A 212 11.94 15.46 1.55
CA LEU A 212 11.57 15.75 2.94
C LEU A 212 12.58 15.14 3.94
N SER A 213 13.04 13.92 3.68
CA SER A 213 14.02 13.24 4.53
C SER A 213 15.38 13.94 4.49
N ALA A 214 15.83 14.38 3.30
CA ALA A 214 17.02 15.22 3.16
C ALA A 214 16.90 16.54 3.94
N GLN A 215 15.76 17.22 3.84
CA GLN A 215 15.50 18.47 4.57
C GLN A 215 15.51 18.26 6.09
N TYR A 216 14.91 17.16 6.55
CA TYR A 216 14.87 16.80 7.96
C TYR A 216 16.27 16.48 8.50
N ALA A 217 17.08 15.73 7.76
CA ALA A 217 18.47 15.42 8.13
C ALA A 217 19.35 16.68 8.21
N GLU A 218 19.22 17.62 7.26
CA GLU A 218 19.94 18.89 7.30
C GLU A 218 19.49 19.77 8.48
N MET A 219 18.20 19.81 8.78
CA MET A 219 17.67 20.52 9.95
C MET A 219 18.24 19.95 11.25
N GLN A 220 18.26 18.62 11.41
CA GLN A 220 18.86 17.97 12.58
C GLN A 220 20.35 18.32 12.75
N LYS A 221 21.14 18.29 11.67
CA LYS A 221 22.56 18.67 11.72
C LYS A 221 22.75 20.12 12.18
N ALA A 222 21.92 21.04 11.67
CA ALA A 222 21.99 22.45 12.06
C ALA A 222 21.71 22.64 13.55
N PHE A 223 20.71 21.94 14.11
CA PHE A 223 20.42 21.99 15.56
C PHE A 223 21.61 21.51 16.40
N HIS A 224 22.23 20.38 16.05
CA HIS A 224 23.36 19.84 16.81
C HIS A 224 24.65 20.66 16.66
N SER A 225 24.79 21.46 15.60
CA SER A 225 25.93 22.37 15.43
C SER A 225 25.84 23.68 16.24
N CYS A 226 24.67 23.95 16.85
CA CYS A 226 24.44 25.12 17.70
C CYS A 226 24.52 24.82 19.21
N GLU A 227 24.67 23.55 19.60
CA GLU A 227 24.97 23.11 20.98
C GLU A 227 26.49 22.95 21.19
#